data_AF-A0A521XEB8-F1
#
_entry.id   AF-A0A521XEB8-F1
#
_cell.length_a   1.000
_cell.length_b   1.000
_cell.length_c   1.000
_cell.angle_alpha   90.00
_cell.angle_beta   90.00
_cell.angle_gamma   90.00
#
_symmetry.space_group_name_H-M   'P 1'
#
loop_
_entity.id
_entity.type
_entity.pdbx_description
1 polymer ?
#
loop_
_entity_poly.entity_id
_entity_poly.type
_entity_poly.pdbx_seq_one_letter_code
_entity_poly.pdbx_strand_id
1 'polypeptide(L)'
;MLTSVLTRYSNVSFLVSFVAWIVLVLIIPRGGVIAAGNLVHVPGVGEIEGMRDGFAKDRWERFKKDSEQRFQRRQAALAGKTKEEREKYEDDNMWTMMVEEDSLRKAVERDINAYSIKLNEEFRNRKAQQEQLGFILSRFSPASAYQLAIMNLARTDIGLKPRYEDALNSYRAQFTSYTEKKQKESGGMGGIRITVDSEKGFSFAAPRQQGTLNLTDLPQFEHPAQQAVFPLLDIGLLAFFSIFAFTGAFVGFLRYDVR
;
A
#
# COMPACT_ATOMS: atom_id res chain seq x y z
N MET A 1 -31.76 -29.70 7.26
CA MET A 1 -32.17 -30.78 8.19
C MET A 1 -32.65 -30.23 9.52
N LEU A 2 -31.88 -29.43 10.26
CA LEU A 2 -32.25 -28.89 11.58
C LEU A 2 -33.63 -28.19 11.63
N THR A 3 -33.95 -27.36 10.63
CA THR A 3 -35.25 -26.66 10.57
C THR A 3 -36.43 -27.58 10.24
N SER A 4 -36.18 -28.65 9.49
CA SER A 4 -37.19 -29.65 9.07
C SER A 4 -37.78 -30.42 10.23
N VAL A 5 -37.02 -30.53 11.31
CA VAL A 5 -37.44 -31.27 12.49
C VAL A 5 -38.08 -30.36 13.55
N LEU A 6 -37.87 -29.05 13.44
CA LEU A 6 -38.44 -28.05 14.35
C LEU A 6 -39.77 -27.48 13.87
N THR A 7 -40.16 -27.69 12.61
CA THR A 7 -41.38 -27.12 12.02
C THR A 7 -42.33 -28.22 11.54
N ARG A 8 -43.62 -28.06 11.85
CA ARG A 8 -44.66 -29.06 11.50
C ARG A 8 -44.98 -29.13 10.00
N TYR A 9 -44.63 -28.11 9.23
CA TYR A 9 -44.93 -28.01 7.80
C TYR A 9 -43.65 -27.90 6.98
N SER A 10 -43.48 -28.79 5.99
CA SER A 10 -42.32 -28.87 5.10
C SER A 10 -41.98 -27.52 4.42
N ASN A 11 -43.00 -26.76 4.01
CA ASN A 11 -42.83 -25.46 3.35
C ASN A 11 -42.18 -24.42 4.28
N VAL A 12 -42.50 -24.43 5.58
CA VAL A 12 -41.93 -23.51 6.56
C VAL A 12 -40.49 -23.90 6.87
N SER A 13 -40.20 -25.20 6.98
CA SER A 13 -38.84 -25.71 7.17
C SER A 13 -37.90 -25.31 6.05
N PHE A 14 -38.38 -25.41 4.81
CA PHE A 14 -37.66 -25.04 3.61
C PHE A 14 -37.38 -23.54 3.61
N LEU A 15 -38.41 -22.72 3.85
CA LEU A 15 -38.27 -21.26 3.88
C LEU A 15 -37.28 -20.80 4.96
N VAL A 16 -37.37 -21.33 6.18
CA VAL A 16 -36.45 -20.98 7.28
C VAL A 16 -35.01 -21.43 6.95
N SER A 17 -34.83 -22.63 6.39
CA SER A 17 -33.50 -23.10 5.98
C SER A 17 -32.90 -22.23 4.88
N PHE A 18 -33.74 -21.81 3.94
CA PHE A 18 -33.32 -20.94 2.83
C PHE A 18 -32.93 -19.56 3.33
N VAL A 19 -33.72 -18.96 4.23
CA VAL A 19 -33.38 -17.68 4.87
C VAL A 19 -32.09 -17.78 5.68
N ALA A 20 -31.94 -18.83 6.50
CA ALA A 20 -30.71 -19.06 7.27
C ALA A 20 -29.49 -19.20 6.35
N TRP A 21 -29.64 -19.93 5.25
CA TRP A 21 -28.59 -20.07 4.24
C TRP A 21 -28.24 -18.73 3.59
N ILE A 22 -29.23 -17.92 3.17
CA ILE A 22 -29.00 -16.57 2.62
C ILE A 22 -28.25 -15.70 3.63
N VAL A 23 -28.68 -15.68 4.90
CA VAL A 23 -28.03 -14.88 5.94
C VAL A 23 -26.59 -15.32 6.12
N LEU A 24 -26.35 -16.62 6.33
CA LEU A 24 -25.03 -17.17 6.61
C LEU A 24 -24.08 -17.05 5.41
N VAL A 25 -24.54 -17.23 4.19
CA VAL A 25 -23.69 -17.34 2.98
C VAL A 25 -23.60 -16.03 2.19
N LEU A 26 -24.64 -15.18 2.21
CA LEU A 26 -24.65 -13.94 1.43
C LEU A 26 -24.54 -12.69 2.30
N ILE A 27 -25.30 -12.62 3.40
CA ILE A 27 -25.38 -11.40 4.21
C ILE A 27 -24.17 -11.25 5.12
N ILE A 28 -23.81 -12.27 5.90
CA ILE A 28 -22.68 -12.19 6.85
C ILE A 28 -21.35 -11.89 6.15
N PRO A 29 -20.96 -12.55 5.04
CA PRO A 29 -19.71 -12.24 4.35
C PRO A 29 -19.65 -10.79 3.87
N ARG A 30 -20.71 -10.33 3.19
CA ARG A 30 -20.76 -8.97 2.66
C ARG A 30 -20.86 -7.93 3.77
N GLY A 31 -21.66 -8.23 4.79
CA GLY A 31 -21.82 -7.40 5.98
C GLY A 31 -20.52 -7.21 6.75
N GLY A 32 -19.69 -8.25 6.85
CA GLY A 32 -18.36 -8.15 7.47
C GLY A 32 -17.44 -7.16 6.75
N VAL A 33 -17.40 -7.20 5.41
CA VAL A 33 -16.61 -6.25 4.61
C VAL A 33 -17.14 -4.81 4.74
N ILE A 34 -18.46 -4.62 4.69
CA ILE A 34 -19.08 -3.29 4.84
C ILE A 34 -18.80 -2.73 6.24
N ALA A 35 -18.97 -3.55 7.28
CA ALA A 35 -18.70 -3.15 8.66
C ALA A 35 -17.22 -2.75 8.84
N ALA A 36 -16.29 -3.48 8.24
CA ALA A 36 -14.88 -3.12 8.28
C ALA A 36 -14.60 -1.75 7.64
N GLY A 37 -15.29 -1.39 6.54
CA GLY A 37 -15.15 -0.06 5.94
C GLY A 37 -15.72 1.09 6.76
N ASN A 38 -16.70 0.81 7.62
CA ASN A 38 -17.19 1.81 8.58
C ASN A 38 -16.28 1.94 9.81
N LEU A 39 -15.61 0.85 10.21
CA LEU A 39 -14.71 0.83 11.36
C LEU A 39 -13.31 1.39 11.04
N VAL A 40 -12.81 1.11 9.84
CA VAL A 40 -11.51 1.62 9.36
C VAL A 40 -11.76 2.46 8.13
N HIS A 41 -11.68 3.78 8.33
CA HIS A 41 -11.74 4.74 7.25
C HIS A 41 -10.46 4.65 6.41
N VAL A 42 -10.64 4.35 5.12
CA VAL A 42 -9.58 4.38 4.11
C VAL A 42 -9.88 5.52 3.14
N PRO A 43 -9.01 6.54 3.06
CA PRO A 43 -9.27 7.70 2.23
C PRO A 43 -9.32 7.32 0.75
N GLY A 44 -10.16 8.04 -0.01
CA GLY A 44 -10.28 7.84 -1.45
C GLY A 44 -9.03 8.29 -2.21
N VAL A 45 -8.88 7.87 -3.47
CA VAL A 45 -7.76 8.29 -4.34
C VAL A 45 -7.71 9.82 -4.48
N GLY A 46 -8.86 10.46 -4.73
CA GLY A 46 -8.93 11.92 -4.82
C GLY A 46 -8.65 12.64 -3.50
N GLU A 47 -8.89 11.98 -2.36
CA GLU A 47 -8.55 12.54 -1.04
C GLU A 47 -7.05 12.46 -0.78
N ILE A 48 -6.41 11.35 -1.14
CA ILE A 48 -4.94 11.19 -1.10
C ILE A 48 -4.27 12.24 -2.00
N GLU A 49 -4.75 12.38 -3.24
CA GLU A 49 -4.24 13.39 -4.18
C GLU A 49 -4.46 14.81 -3.63
N GLY A 50 -5.65 15.10 -3.10
CA GLY A 50 -5.94 16.39 -2.47
C GLY A 50 -5.06 16.69 -1.26
N MET A 51 -4.80 15.71 -0.40
CA MET A 51 -3.88 15.85 0.74
C MET A 51 -2.44 16.10 0.28
N ARG A 52 -1.98 15.40 -0.76
CA ARG A 52 -0.64 15.56 -1.32
C ARG A 52 -0.48 16.94 -1.97
N ASP A 53 -1.41 17.33 -2.82
CA ASP A 53 -1.38 18.60 -3.55
C ASP A 53 -1.56 19.78 -2.60
N GLY A 54 -2.46 19.67 -1.62
CA GLY A 54 -2.66 20.67 -0.58
C GLY A 54 -1.39 20.91 0.24
N PHE A 55 -0.73 19.84 0.69
CA PHE A 55 0.53 19.94 1.41
C PHE A 55 1.65 20.54 0.54
N ALA A 56 1.80 20.07 -0.70
CA ALA A 56 2.79 20.60 -1.63
C ALA A 56 2.58 22.10 -1.89
N LYS A 57 1.33 22.51 -2.10
CA LYS A 57 0.95 23.91 -2.32
C LYS A 57 1.26 24.77 -1.09
N ASP A 58 0.90 24.33 0.12
CA ASP A 58 1.20 25.06 1.36
C ASP A 58 2.71 25.25 1.56
N ARG A 59 3.52 24.19 1.34
CA ARG A 59 4.98 24.28 1.46
C ARG A 59 5.58 25.24 0.44
N TRP A 60 5.13 25.22 -0.81
CA TRP A 60 5.59 26.15 -1.84
C TRP A 60 5.13 27.59 -1.59
N GLU A 61 3.92 27.79 -1.07
CA GLU A 61 3.42 29.12 -0.73
C GLU A 61 4.22 29.74 0.42
N ARG A 62 4.53 28.96 1.46
CA ARG A 62 5.42 29.39 2.55
C ARG A 62 6.81 29.73 2.04
N PHE A 63 7.38 28.87 1.19
CA PHE A 63 8.68 29.13 0.56
C PHE A 63 8.68 30.43 -0.25
N LYS A 64 7.63 30.69 -1.04
CA LYS A 64 7.49 31.94 -1.81
C LYS A 64 7.41 33.16 -0.89
N LYS A 65 6.59 33.12 0.17
CA LYS A 65 6.48 34.21 1.15
C LYS A 65 7.81 34.48 1.85
N ASP A 66 8.50 33.44 2.29
CA ASP A 66 9.81 33.58 2.93
C ASP A 66 10.86 34.14 1.95
N SER A 67 10.83 33.69 0.70
CA SER A 67 11.72 34.21 -0.36
C SER A 67 11.46 35.68 -0.65
N GLU A 68 10.19 36.07 -0.74
CA GLU A 68 9.78 37.46 -0.93
C GLU A 68 10.23 38.33 0.25
N GLN A 69 10.04 37.87 1.49
CA GLN A 69 10.53 38.58 2.68
C GLN A 69 12.05 38.74 2.69
N ARG A 70 12.81 37.70 2.32
CA ARG A 70 14.27 37.78 2.18
C ARG A 70 14.66 38.80 1.11
N PHE A 71 14.01 38.77 -0.05
CA PHE A 71 14.24 39.72 -1.13
C PHE A 71 13.95 41.16 -0.69
N GLN A 72 12.83 41.41 -0.01
CA GLN A 72 12.49 42.73 0.53
C GLN A 72 13.50 43.22 1.57
N ARG A 73 13.98 42.35 2.48
CA ARG A 73 15.04 42.70 3.44
C ARG A 73 16.35 43.05 2.75
N ARG A 74 16.73 42.32 1.69
CA ARG A 74 17.91 42.63 0.87
C ARG A 74 17.77 43.99 0.19
N GLN A 75 16.63 44.24 -0.47
CA GLN A 75 16.33 45.53 -1.11
C GLN A 75 16.36 46.70 -0.11
N ALA A 76 15.79 46.52 1.08
CA ALA A 76 15.82 47.53 2.13
C ALA A 76 17.24 47.82 2.63
N ALA A 77 18.10 46.81 2.76
CA ALA A 77 19.50 46.98 3.14
C ALA A 77 20.35 47.68 2.06
N LEU A 78 19.90 47.62 0.80
CA LEU A 78 20.52 48.29 -0.35
C LEU A 78 19.89 49.66 -0.66
N ALA A 79 18.84 50.05 0.05
CA ALA A 79 18.19 51.33 -0.11
C ALA A 79 19.14 52.46 0.27
N GLY A 80 19.31 53.45 -0.63
CA GLY A 80 20.23 54.57 -0.44
C GLY A 80 21.67 54.34 -0.92
N LYS A 81 22.04 53.11 -1.33
CA LYS A 81 23.34 52.83 -1.97
C LYS A 81 23.36 53.30 -3.43
N THR A 82 24.55 53.68 -3.91
CA THR A 82 24.77 54.02 -5.34
C THR A 82 24.63 52.78 -6.22
N LYS A 83 24.56 52.97 -7.55
CA LYS A 83 24.43 51.86 -8.48
C LYS A 83 25.65 50.92 -8.41
N GLU A 84 26.88 51.47 -8.38
CA GLU A 84 28.09 50.64 -8.29
C GLU A 84 28.18 49.85 -6.98
N GLU A 85 27.72 50.42 -5.86
CA GLU A 85 27.70 49.72 -4.56
C GLU A 85 26.71 48.54 -4.55
N ARG A 86 25.61 48.63 -5.30
CA ARG A 86 24.66 47.52 -5.45
C ARG A 86 25.21 46.41 -6.34
N GLU A 87 25.76 46.76 -7.50
CA GLU A 87 26.35 45.78 -8.43
C GLU A 87 27.48 44.98 -7.76
N LYS A 88 28.34 45.66 -6.98
CA LYS A 88 29.41 44.98 -6.23
C LYS A 88 28.88 44.05 -5.14
N TYR A 89 27.83 44.47 -4.41
CA TYR A 89 27.19 43.61 -3.41
C TYR A 89 26.53 42.37 -4.03
N GLU A 90 25.88 42.54 -5.19
CA GLU A 90 25.27 41.44 -5.93
C GLU A 90 26.34 40.44 -6.39
N ASP A 91 27.42 40.90 -7.05
CA ASP A 91 28.50 40.03 -7.51
C ASP A 91 29.20 39.29 -6.35
N ASP A 92 29.49 39.98 -5.24
CA ASP A 92 30.18 39.39 -4.09
C ASP A 92 29.32 38.32 -3.37
N ASN A 93 28.00 38.43 -3.43
CA ASN A 93 27.08 37.55 -2.69
C ASN A 93 26.26 36.59 -3.58
N MET A 94 26.31 36.75 -4.91
CA MET A 94 25.50 35.99 -5.88
C MET A 94 25.57 34.48 -5.65
N TRP A 95 26.79 33.96 -5.53
CA TRP A 95 27.03 32.53 -5.34
C TRP A 95 26.43 32.02 -4.03
N THR A 96 26.67 32.74 -2.93
CA THR A 96 26.12 32.40 -1.60
C THR A 96 24.60 32.40 -1.62
N MET A 97 23.99 33.41 -2.25
CA MET A 97 22.53 33.49 -2.38
C MET A 97 21.96 32.36 -3.23
N MET A 98 22.62 32.03 -4.35
CA MET A 98 22.19 30.94 -5.22
C MET A 98 22.25 29.59 -4.50
N VAL A 99 23.33 29.33 -3.76
CA VAL A 99 23.49 28.11 -2.96
C VAL A 99 22.45 28.06 -1.83
N GLU A 100 22.21 29.18 -1.14
CA GLU A 100 21.19 29.26 -0.09
C GLU A 100 19.79 28.96 -0.65
N GLU A 101 19.39 29.62 -1.74
CA GLU A 101 18.07 29.44 -2.36
C GLU A 101 17.87 28.01 -2.90
N ASP A 102 18.89 27.42 -3.53
CA ASP A 102 18.87 26.02 -3.97
C ASP A 102 18.74 25.06 -2.78
N SER A 103 19.46 25.32 -1.68
CA SER A 103 19.39 24.48 -0.49
C SER A 103 18.01 24.50 0.18
N LEU A 104 17.38 25.68 0.23
CA LEU A 104 16.03 25.87 0.76
C LEU A 104 14.98 25.23 -0.15
N ARG A 105 15.12 25.38 -1.46
CA ARG A 105 14.25 24.72 -2.44
C ARG A 105 14.32 23.20 -2.31
N LYS A 106 15.54 22.64 -2.22
CA LYS A 106 15.75 21.20 -1.98
C LYS A 106 15.20 20.74 -0.64
N ALA A 107 15.22 21.58 0.40
CA ALA A 107 14.58 21.27 1.67
C ALA A 107 13.05 21.14 1.51
N VAL A 108 12.42 22.07 0.81
CA VAL A 108 10.98 22.03 0.51
C VAL A 108 10.62 20.79 -0.31
N GLU A 109 11.38 20.47 -1.36
CA GLU A 109 11.17 19.27 -2.17
C GLU A 109 11.34 17.99 -1.34
N ARG A 110 12.34 17.93 -0.45
CA ARG A 110 12.52 16.80 0.49
C ARG A 110 11.33 16.64 1.43
N ASP A 111 10.81 17.74 1.98
CA ASP A 111 9.65 17.70 2.88
C ASP A 111 8.40 17.17 2.16
N ILE A 112 8.15 17.65 0.94
CA ILE A 112 7.02 17.21 0.10
C ILE A 112 7.14 15.71 -0.22
N ASN A 113 8.33 15.26 -0.61
CA ASN A 113 8.57 13.84 -0.90
C ASN A 113 8.41 12.98 0.37
N ALA A 114 8.98 13.41 1.50
CA ALA A 114 8.86 12.69 2.77
C ALA A 114 7.39 12.57 3.22
N TYR A 115 6.61 13.64 3.06
CA TYR A 115 5.17 13.61 3.33
C TYR A 115 4.44 12.64 2.42
N SER A 116 4.71 12.67 1.11
CA SER A 116 4.09 11.74 0.15
C SER A 116 4.40 10.28 0.46
N ILE A 117 5.62 9.97 0.92
CA ILE A 117 6.00 8.61 1.34
C ILE A 117 5.17 8.18 2.56
N LYS A 118 5.14 9.02 3.61
CA LYS A 118 4.37 8.74 4.83
C LYS A 118 2.88 8.58 4.56
N LEU A 119 2.31 9.43 3.70
CA LEU A 119 0.91 9.37 3.34
C LEU A 119 0.55 8.05 2.64
N ASN A 120 1.39 7.61 1.71
CA ASN A 120 1.21 6.33 1.03
C ASN A 120 1.36 5.13 1.96
N GLU A 121 2.32 5.20 2.89
CA GLU A 121 2.52 4.18 3.92
C GLU A 121 1.29 4.07 4.83
N GLU A 122 0.78 5.21 5.32
CA GLU A 122 -0.42 5.25 6.15
C GLU A 122 -1.64 4.70 5.41
N PHE A 123 -1.82 5.09 4.14
CA PHE A 123 -2.88 4.55 3.30
C PHE A 123 -2.81 3.02 3.16
N ARG A 124 -1.62 2.48 2.87
CA ARG A 124 -1.41 1.03 2.75
C ARG A 124 -1.70 0.33 4.07
N ASN A 125 -1.26 0.89 5.20
CA ASN A 125 -1.50 0.34 6.53
C ASN A 125 -2.99 0.32 6.88
N ARG A 126 -3.70 1.43 6.66
CA ARG A 126 -5.16 1.52 6.90
C ARG A 126 -5.92 0.54 6.01
N LYS A 127 -5.56 0.43 4.73
CA LYS A 127 -6.16 -0.53 3.80
C LYS A 127 -5.94 -1.97 4.24
N ALA A 128 -4.72 -2.32 4.65
CA ALA A 128 -4.42 -3.65 5.17
C ALA A 128 -5.24 -3.97 6.43
N GLN A 129 -5.40 -3.00 7.35
CA GLN A 129 -6.24 -3.16 8.53
C GLN A 129 -7.72 -3.35 8.19
N GLN A 130 -8.26 -2.54 7.26
CA GLN A 130 -9.63 -2.66 6.78
C GLN A 130 -9.89 -4.04 6.16
N GLU A 131 -8.99 -4.50 5.30
CA GLU A 131 -9.06 -5.81 4.67
C GLU A 131 -9.04 -6.93 5.72
N GLN A 132 -8.06 -6.90 6.64
CA GLN A 132 -7.95 -7.88 7.72
C GLN A 132 -9.20 -7.95 8.59
N LEU A 133 -9.75 -6.81 9.01
CA LEU A 133 -11.00 -6.77 9.77
C LEU A 133 -12.16 -7.32 8.96
N GLY A 134 -12.25 -6.96 7.67
CA GLY A 134 -13.27 -7.50 6.76
C GLY A 134 -13.25 -9.02 6.71
N PHE A 135 -12.06 -9.61 6.59
CA PHE A 135 -11.90 -11.06 6.62
C PHE A 135 -12.23 -11.69 7.98
N ILE A 136 -11.78 -11.09 9.09
CA ILE A 136 -12.10 -11.57 10.44
C ILE A 136 -13.61 -11.58 10.67
N LEU A 137 -14.31 -10.52 10.29
CA LEU A 137 -15.77 -10.43 10.41
C LEU A 137 -16.48 -11.39 9.45
N SER A 138 -15.93 -11.60 8.25
CA SER A 138 -16.52 -12.52 7.28
C SER A 138 -16.37 -13.99 7.70
N ARG A 139 -15.33 -14.35 8.48
CA ARG A 139 -15.08 -15.72 8.98
C ARG A 139 -16.23 -16.33 9.78
N PHE A 140 -17.13 -15.53 10.33
CA PHE A 140 -18.36 -16.03 10.98
C PHE A 140 -19.33 -16.69 9.99
N SER A 141 -19.10 -16.55 8.69
CA SER A 141 -19.77 -17.34 7.66
C SER A 141 -19.02 -18.65 7.39
N PRO A 142 -19.72 -19.80 7.35
CA PRO A 142 -19.13 -21.07 6.91
C PRO A 142 -18.54 -21.00 5.50
N ALA A 143 -19.16 -20.25 4.59
CA ALA A 143 -18.69 -20.13 3.21
C ALA A 143 -17.37 -19.34 3.13
N SER A 144 -17.26 -18.24 3.88
CA SER A 144 -16.03 -17.47 3.95
C SER A 144 -14.91 -18.23 4.67
N ALA A 145 -15.20 -18.93 5.76
CA ALA A 145 -14.21 -19.77 6.44
C ALA A 145 -13.65 -20.84 5.49
N TYR A 146 -14.50 -21.51 4.71
CA TYR A 146 -14.07 -22.47 3.70
C TYR A 146 -13.21 -21.82 2.60
N GLN A 147 -13.64 -20.69 2.05
CA GLN A 147 -12.88 -19.98 1.02
C GLN A 147 -11.50 -19.54 1.54
N LEU A 148 -11.42 -19.01 2.76
CA LEU A 148 -10.17 -18.59 3.38
C LEU A 148 -9.24 -19.78 3.67
N ALA A 149 -9.79 -20.91 4.13
CA ALA A 149 -9.02 -22.14 4.31
C ALA A 149 -8.42 -22.63 2.98
N ILE A 150 -9.19 -22.61 1.89
CA ILE A 150 -8.70 -22.97 0.55
C ILE A 150 -7.65 -21.98 0.06
N MET A 151 -7.85 -20.66 0.22
CA MET A 151 -6.86 -19.67 -0.19
C MET A 151 -5.53 -19.87 0.53
N ASN A 152 -5.57 -20.15 1.84
CA ASN A 152 -4.38 -20.48 2.62
C ASN A 152 -3.71 -21.77 2.11
N LEU A 153 -4.49 -22.82 1.81
CA LEU A 153 -3.96 -24.08 1.29
C LEU A 153 -3.37 -23.93 -0.12
N ALA A 154 -4.04 -23.16 -0.98
CA ALA A 154 -3.63 -22.83 -2.34
C ALA A 154 -2.51 -21.78 -2.39
N ARG A 155 -2.05 -21.28 -1.23
CA ARG A 155 -0.98 -20.28 -1.10
C ARG A 155 -1.32 -18.91 -1.72
N THR A 156 -2.60 -18.64 -1.93
CA THR A 156 -3.13 -17.39 -2.47
C THR A 156 -3.84 -16.56 -1.40
N ASP A 157 -3.33 -16.62 -0.17
CA ASP A 157 -3.87 -15.89 0.96
C ASP A 157 -3.72 -14.37 0.80
N ILE A 158 -4.40 -13.66 1.68
CA ILE A 158 -4.48 -12.19 1.70
C ILE A 158 -3.09 -11.56 1.84
N GLY A 159 -2.16 -12.23 2.50
CA GLY A 159 -0.78 -11.77 2.66
C GLY A 159 0.07 -11.91 1.40
N LEU A 160 -0.43 -12.51 0.32
CA LEU A 160 0.36 -12.71 -0.91
C LEU A 160 0.83 -11.38 -1.50
N LYS A 161 -0.11 -10.45 -1.71
CA LYS A 161 0.19 -9.14 -2.29
C LYS A 161 1.24 -8.37 -1.49
N PRO A 162 1.08 -8.11 -0.18
CA PRO A 162 2.06 -7.32 0.57
C PRO A 162 3.44 -7.98 0.56
N ARG A 163 3.53 -9.31 0.70
CA ARG A 163 4.81 -10.03 0.61
C ARG A 163 5.51 -9.83 -0.73
N TYR A 164 4.76 -9.85 -1.84
CA TYR A 164 5.30 -9.57 -3.17
C TYR A 164 5.71 -8.11 -3.34
N GLU A 165 4.92 -7.17 -2.82
CA GLU A 165 5.28 -5.75 -2.84
C GLU A 165 6.57 -5.49 -2.05
N ASP A 166 6.75 -6.15 -0.90
CA ASP A 166 7.96 -6.04 -0.08
C ASP A 166 9.18 -6.68 -0.75
N ALA A 167 9.01 -7.84 -1.38
CA ALA A 167 10.04 -8.49 -2.20
C ALA A 167 10.44 -7.60 -3.40
N LEU A 168 9.47 -6.98 -4.07
CA LEU A 168 9.72 -6.04 -5.17
C LEU A 168 10.46 -4.78 -4.71
N ASN A 169 10.10 -4.23 -3.55
CA ASN A 169 10.79 -3.07 -2.99
C ASN A 169 12.23 -3.41 -2.61
N SER A 170 12.45 -4.58 -2.01
CA SER A 170 13.79 -5.09 -1.68
C SER A 170 14.63 -5.30 -2.94
N TYR A 171 14.05 -5.91 -3.97
CA TYR A 171 14.69 -6.10 -5.26
C TYR A 171 15.04 -4.77 -5.93
N ARG A 172 14.12 -3.78 -5.93
CA ARG A 172 14.38 -2.43 -6.44
C ARG A 172 15.56 -1.79 -5.72
N ALA A 173 15.63 -1.87 -4.39
CA ALA A 173 16.74 -1.32 -3.62
C ALA A 173 18.09 -1.98 -3.97
N GLN A 174 18.11 -3.31 -4.09
CA GLN A 174 19.30 -4.06 -4.51
C GLN A 174 19.72 -3.70 -5.94
N PHE A 175 18.75 -3.60 -6.84
CA PHE A 175 18.99 -3.22 -8.24
C PHE A 175 19.52 -1.80 -8.35
N THR A 176 18.93 -0.82 -7.66
CA THR A 176 19.44 0.56 -7.63
C THR A 176 20.88 0.59 -7.12
N SER A 177 21.17 -0.11 -6.02
CA SER A 177 22.53 -0.21 -5.47
C SER A 177 23.52 -0.84 -6.47
N TYR A 178 23.08 -1.87 -7.21
CA TYR A 178 23.86 -2.48 -8.28
C TYR A 178 24.14 -1.49 -9.41
N THR A 179 23.12 -0.76 -9.89
CA THR A 179 23.29 0.23 -10.97
C THR A 179 24.21 1.37 -10.56
N GLU A 180 24.10 1.87 -9.33
CA GLU A 180 24.98 2.91 -8.80
C GLU A 180 26.44 2.43 -8.68
N LYS A 181 26.63 1.19 -8.21
CA LYS A 181 27.96 0.56 -8.13
C LYS A 181 28.58 0.44 -9.52
N LYS A 182 27.84 -0.10 -10.50
CA LYS A 182 28.32 -0.25 -11.88
C LYS A 182 28.58 1.09 -12.56
N GLN A 183 27.75 2.10 -12.31
CA GLN A 183 27.96 3.44 -12.84
C GLN A 183 29.23 4.11 -12.26
N LYS A 184 29.54 3.87 -10.98
CA LYS A 184 30.81 4.30 -10.36
C LYS A 184 32.03 3.55 -10.92
N GLU A 185 31.91 2.23 -11.11
CA GLU A 185 32.97 1.39 -11.69
C GLU A 185 33.29 1.74 -13.15
N SER A 186 32.28 2.20 -13.92
CA SER A 186 32.42 2.49 -15.35
C SER A 186 33.07 3.85 -15.68
N GLY A 187 33.43 4.66 -14.67
CA GLY A 187 34.08 5.97 -14.83
C GLY A 187 33.13 7.11 -15.24
N GLY A 188 33.33 8.29 -14.63
CA GLY A 188 32.51 9.48 -14.86
C GLY A 188 32.69 10.10 -16.26
N MET A 189 31.57 10.63 -16.78
CA MET A 189 31.43 11.36 -18.06
C MET A 189 31.84 10.55 -19.32
N GLY A 190 31.28 9.35 -19.44
CA GLY A 190 31.47 8.46 -20.60
C GLY A 190 31.05 7.01 -20.36
N GLY A 191 30.84 6.59 -19.11
CA GLY A 191 30.44 5.21 -18.79
C GLY A 191 29.00 4.83 -19.15
N ILE A 192 28.65 3.57 -18.86
CA ILE A 192 27.35 2.97 -19.17
C ILE A 192 26.25 3.66 -18.35
N ARG A 193 25.30 4.31 -19.02
CA ARG A 193 24.13 4.96 -18.39
C ARG A 193 22.96 3.99 -18.42
N ILE A 194 22.55 3.55 -17.24
CA ILE A 194 21.36 2.71 -17.05
C ILE A 194 20.21 3.66 -16.71
N THR A 195 19.26 3.82 -17.63
CA THR A 195 18.06 4.62 -17.38
C THR A 195 16.89 3.69 -17.13
N VAL A 196 16.24 3.86 -15.98
CA VAL A 196 15.03 3.12 -15.61
C VAL A 196 13.84 4.04 -15.89
N ASP A 197 13.01 3.64 -16.85
CA ASP A 197 11.79 4.35 -17.24
C ASP A 197 10.57 3.48 -16.93
N SER A 198 9.55 4.09 -16.31
CA SER A 198 8.33 3.40 -15.89
C SER A 198 7.47 2.87 -17.05
N GLU A 199 7.56 3.50 -18.23
CA GLU A 199 6.80 3.14 -19.44
C GLU A 199 7.62 2.31 -20.42
N LYS A 200 8.92 2.58 -20.55
CA LYS A 200 9.80 1.95 -21.56
C LYS A 200 10.70 0.82 -21.00
N GLY A 201 10.71 0.60 -19.69
CA GLY A 201 11.56 -0.40 -19.06
C GLY A 201 13.02 0.02 -18.96
N PHE A 202 13.95 -0.92 -19.16
CA PHE A 202 15.39 -0.70 -18.95
C PHE A 202 16.09 -0.32 -20.26
N SER A 203 16.84 0.78 -20.25
CA SER A 203 17.70 1.17 -21.38
C SER A 203 19.16 1.31 -20.95
N PHE A 204 20.04 0.67 -21.72
CA PHE A 204 21.49 0.69 -21.53
C PHE A 204 22.11 1.56 -22.62
N ALA A 205 22.73 2.68 -22.24
CA ALA A 205 23.53 3.48 -23.16
C ALA A 205 25.01 3.30 -22.81
N ALA A 206 25.75 2.57 -23.66
CA ALA A 206 27.19 2.40 -23.55
C ALA A 206 27.87 3.04 -24.78
N PRO A 207 29.04 3.70 -24.65
CA PRO A 207 29.84 4.07 -25.81
C PRO A 207 30.26 2.80 -26.56
N ARG A 208 30.19 2.84 -27.89
CA ARG A 208 30.57 1.72 -28.80
C ARG A 208 31.97 1.12 -28.56
N GLN A 209 32.82 1.75 -27.74
CA GLN A 209 34.21 1.36 -27.51
C GLN A 209 34.43 0.55 -26.21
N GLN A 210 33.50 0.54 -25.25
CA GLN A 210 33.64 -0.27 -24.02
C GLN A 210 32.82 -1.55 -24.17
N GLY A 211 33.51 -2.69 -24.09
CA GLY A 211 32.98 -4.03 -24.37
C GLY A 211 31.76 -4.45 -23.54
N THR A 212 31.23 -5.61 -23.89
CA THR A 212 30.03 -6.24 -23.34
C THR A 212 29.91 -6.09 -21.82
N LEU A 213 28.84 -5.39 -21.38
CA LEU A 213 28.50 -5.21 -19.98
C LEU A 213 28.43 -6.59 -19.28
N ASN A 214 29.26 -6.80 -18.26
CA ASN A 214 29.20 -8.03 -17.47
C ASN A 214 27.95 -7.96 -16.56
N LEU A 215 26.99 -8.85 -16.84
CA LEU A 215 25.71 -8.97 -16.15
C LEU A 215 25.65 -10.16 -15.19
N THR A 216 26.77 -10.86 -14.95
CA THR A 216 26.79 -12.05 -14.09
C THR A 216 26.38 -11.75 -12.66
N ASP A 217 26.63 -10.53 -12.18
CA ASP A 217 26.28 -10.05 -10.83
C ASP A 217 24.88 -9.39 -10.76
N LEU A 218 24.08 -9.47 -11.83
CA LEU A 218 22.75 -8.85 -11.86
C LEU A 218 21.86 -9.49 -10.79
N PRO A 219 21.30 -8.71 -9.83
CA PRO A 219 20.39 -9.27 -8.84
C PRO A 219 19.20 -9.90 -9.56
N GLN A 220 18.81 -11.09 -9.12
CA GLN A 220 17.62 -11.78 -9.60
C GLN A 220 16.49 -11.58 -8.60
N PHE A 221 15.27 -11.49 -9.10
CA PHE A 221 14.11 -11.42 -8.24
C PHE A 221 13.88 -12.77 -7.56
N GLU A 222 13.88 -12.78 -6.23
CA GLU A 222 13.54 -13.96 -5.45
C GLU A 222 12.07 -13.89 -5.05
N HIS A 223 11.33 -14.96 -5.35
CA HIS A 223 9.94 -15.08 -4.91
C HIS A 223 9.88 -15.19 -3.38
N PRO A 224 8.98 -14.45 -2.70
CA PRO A 224 8.90 -14.49 -1.25
C PRO A 224 8.60 -15.92 -0.76
N ALA A 225 9.48 -16.45 0.09
CA ALA A 225 9.27 -17.74 0.72
C ALA A 225 8.04 -17.70 1.63
N GLN A 226 7.16 -18.68 1.51
CA GLN A 226 5.92 -18.75 2.27
C GLN A 226 5.99 -19.92 3.23
N GLN A 227 5.90 -19.63 4.53
CA GLN A 227 5.66 -20.67 5.51
C GLN A 227 4.22 -21.14 5.37
N ALA A 228 4.04 -22.45 5.22
CA ALA A 228 2.70 -23.05 5.20
C ALA A 228 2.09 -22.91 6.60
N VAL A 229 1.27 -21.88 6.81
CA VAL A 229 0.50 -21.73 8.03
C VAL A 229 -0.77 -22.55 7.87
N PHE A 230 -0.91 -23.59 8.69
CA PHE A 230 -2.11 -24.41 8.68
C PHE A 230 -3.30 -23.56 9.15
N PRO A 231 -4.42 -23.48 8.41
CA PRO A 231 -5.55 -22.59 8.73
C PRO A 231 -6.41 -23.19 9.86
N LEU A 232 -5.80 -23.38 11.04
CA LEU A 232 -6.40 -24.08 12.17
C LEU A 232 -7.71 -23.42 12.63
N LEU A 233 -7.76 -22.09 12.59
CA LEU A 233 -8.96 -21.32 12.95
C LEU A 233 -10.11 -21.56 11.97
N ASP A 234 -9.84 -21.47 10.67
CA ASP A 234 -10.88 -21.63 9.64
C ASP A 234 -11.41 -23.08 9.62
N ILE A 235 -10.53 -24.08 9.77
CA ILE A 235 -10.90 -25.49 9.91
C ILE A 235 -11.69 -25.73 11.21
N GLY A 236 -11.27 -25.12 12.31
CA GLY A 236 -11.97 -25.20 13.60
C GLY A 236 -13.38 -24.62 13.53
N LEU A 237 -13.57 -23.49 12.85
CA LEU A 237 -14.88 -22.89 12.60
C LEU A 237 -15.78 -23.80 11.75
N LEU A 238 -15.23 -24.40 10.69
CA LEU A 238 -15.98 -25.35 9.87
C LEU A 238 -16.41 -26.58 10.68
N ALA A 239 -15.50 -27.15 11.47
CA ALA A 239 -15.82 -28.26 12.36
C ALA A 239 -16.90 -27.88 13.38
N PHE A 240 -16.80 -26.68 13.97
CA PHE A 240 -17.82 -26.14 14.87
C PHE A 240 -19.19 -26.05 14.19
N PHE A 241 -19.28 -25.46 12.98
CA PHE A 241 -20.54 -25.36 12.26
C PHE A 241 -21.12 -26.73 11.90
N SER A 242 -20.29 -27.69 11.50
CA SER A 242 -20.72 -29.06 11.23
C SER A 242 -21.27 -29.75 12.46
N ILE A 243 -20.56 -29.67 13.60
CA ILE A 243 -21.00 -30.25 14.88
C ILE A 243 -22.28 -29.59 15.36
N PHE A 244 -22.38 -28.26 15.27
CA PHE A 244 -23.56 -27.50 15.67
C PHE A 244 -24.78 -27.89 14.83
N ALA A 245 -24.63 -27.93 13.50
CA ALA A 245 -25.70 -28.32 12.58
C ALA A 245 -26.14 -29.77 12.81
N PHE A 246 -25.20 -30.69 13.02
CA PHE A 246 -25.49 -32.09 13.28
C PHE A 246 -26.19 -32.28 14.63
N THR A 247 -25.63 -31.72 15.71
CA THR A 247 -26.18 -31.82 17.07
C THR A 247 -27.58 -31.24 17.13
N GLY A 248 -27.80 -30.05 16.55
CA GLY A 248 -29.12 -29.45 16.56
C GLY A 248 -30.13 -30.21 15.71
N ALA A 249 -29.71 -30.84 14.61
CA ALA A 249 -30.58 -31.74 13.85
C ALA A 249 -30.94 -33.00 14.64
N PHE A 250 -29.96 -33.60 15.33
CA PHE A 250 -30.15 -34.79 16.16
C PHE A 250 -31.06 -34.52 17.36
N VAL A 251 -30.85 -33.41 18.09
CA VAL A 251 -31.73 -33.01 19.20
C VAL A 251 -33.13 -32.66 18.70
N GLY A 252 -33.22 -32.00 17.55
CA GLY A 252 -34.50 -31.79 16.88
C GLY A 252 -35.22 -33.11 16.65
N PHE A 253 -34.53 -34.10 16.10
CA PHE A 253 -35.06 -35.44 15.79
C PHE A 253 -35.58 -36.16 17.03
N LEU A 254 -34.84 -36.11 18.14
CA LEU A 254 -35.28 -36.71 19.40
C LEU A 254 -36.55 -36.06 19.97
N ARG A 255 -36.80 -34.78 19.65
CA ARG A 255 -37.99 -34.05 20.12
C ARG A 255 -39.17 -34.12 19.15
N TYR A 256 -38.99 -34.72 17.98
CA TYR A 256 -40.04 -34.83 16.96
C TYR A 256 -40.94 -36.02 17.29
N ASP A 257 -42.14 -35.73 17.80
CA ASP A 257 -43.16 -36.73 18.10
C ASP A 257 -43.91 -37.10 16.80
N VAL A 258 -43.86 -38.37 16.40
CA VAL A 258 -44.38 -38.88 15.10
C VAL A 258 -45.88 -39.26 15.22
N ARG A 259 -46.67 -38.47 15.96
CA ARG A 259 -48.10 -38.73 16.19
C ARG A 259 -48.99 -37.77 15.43
#